data_AF-A0A561WXH5-F1
#
_entry.id   AF-A0A561WXH5-F1
#
_cell.length_a   1.000
_cell.length_b   1.000
_cell.length_c   1.000
_cell.angle_alpha   90.00
_cell.angle_beta   90.00
_cell.angle_gamma   90.00
#
_symmetry.space_group_name_H-M   'P 1'
#
loop_
_entity.id
_entity.type
_entity.pdbx_description
1 polymer ?
#
loop_
_entity_poly.entity_id
_entity_poly.type
_entity_poly.pdbx_seq_one_letter_code
_entity_poly.pdbx_strand_id
1 'polypeptide(L)'
;MRALVKVGIIVVGGLALRRLLLPSGRQGPWQRAPLMRREPRWHVVTVNPARDELTPDSPLPEPLAGLGDAVDVQIRRAPADRGIELAVRLRDGARLPVTAGARRLAGRDPNQAIRAALREAKQLLETGEVLHPDSPPTTQTTAVNKALQMATRQGRREGRL
;
A
#
# COMPACT_ATOMS: atom_id res chain seq x y z
N MET A 1 -27.78 13.87 -58.74
CA MET A 1 -26.91 15.06 -58.66
C MET A 1 -26.91 15.55 -57.22
N ARG A 2 -25.74 15.74 -56.65
CA ARG A 2 -25.46 16.11 -55.25
C ARG A 2 -25.57 17.63 -55.08
N ALA A 3 -26.18 18.10 -53.99
CA ALA A 3 -25.88 19.37 -53.32
C ALA A 3 -26.41 19.26 -51.88
N LEU A 4 -25.60 18.89 -50.87
CA LEU A 4 -24.72 19.74 -50.06
C LEU A 4 -25.45 20.96 -49.46
N VAL A 5 -25.92 20.82 -48.22
CA VAL A 5 -26.14 21.95 -47.30
C VAL A 5 -25.36 21.66 -46.02
N LYS A 6 -24.49 22.61 -45.66
CA LYS A 6 -23.58 22.58 -44.52
C LYS A 6 -24.27 23.13 -43.26
N VAL A 7 -24.05 22.41 -42.16
CA VAL A 7 -23.72 22.82 -40.78
C VAL A 7 -24.35 24.10 -40.20
N GLY A 8 -24.97 23.92 -39.04
CA GLY A 8 -25.08 24.94 -37.99
C GLY A 8 -25.14 24.28 -36.62
N ILE A 9 -23.99 24.10 -35.95
CA ILE A 9 -23.93 23.73 -34.53
C ILE A 9 -24.06 25.03 -33.74
N ILE A 10 -25.13 25.14 -32.95
CA ILE A 10 -25.32 26.23 -32.00
C ILE A 10 -24.89 25.71 -30.62
N VAL A 11 -23.71 26.15 -30.16
CA VAL A 11 -23.28 26.04 -28.77
C VAL A 11 -23.75 27.30 -28.05
N VAL A 12 -24.76 27.18 -27.19
CA VAL A 12 -25.14 28.25 -26.26
C VAL A 12 -24.58 27.89 -24.89
N GLY A 13 -23.62 28.71 -24.45
CA GLY A 13 -23.02 28.64 -23.13
C GLY A 13 -24.02 28.95 -22.03
N GLY A 14 -24.16 28.02 -21.09
CA GLY A 14 -24.84 28.25 -19.81
C GLY A 14 -23.84 28.79 -18.79
N LEU A 15 -23.87 30.12 -18.60
CA LEU A 15 -23.14 30.84 -17.57
C LEU A 15 -23.62 30.42 -16.17
N ALA A 16 -22.67 30.17 -15.28
CA ALA A 16 -22.89 29.78 -13.89
C ALA A 16 -23.57 30.90 -13.06
N LEU A 17 -24.53 30.53 -12.20
CA LEU A 17 -25.04 31.42 -11.15
C LEU A 17 -25.07 30.73 -9.76
N ARG A 18 -23.94 30.87 -9.07
CA ARG A 18 -23.76 31.28 -7.65
C ARG A 18 -24.94 31.12 -6.66
N ARG A 19 -24.78 30.27 -5.64
CA ARG A 19 -25.21 30.53 -4.24
C ARG A 19 -24.59 29.53 -3.28
N LEU A 20 -23.54 29.91 -2.55
CA LEU A 20 -23.57 30.39 -1.16
C LEU A 20 -23.87 29.29 -0.13
N LEU A 21 -22.82 28.77 0.50
CA LEU A 21 -22.75 28.27 1.88
C LEU A 21 -21.28 27.89 2.14
N LEU A 22 -20.45 28.89 2.47
CA LEU A 22 -19.13 28.64 3.04
C LEU A 22 -19.28 28.68 4.57
N PRO A 23 -19.08 27.57 5.30
CA PRO A 23 -18.74 27.68 6.70
C PRO A 23 -17.33 28.28 6.78
N SER A 24 -17.24 29.38 7.55
CA SER A 24 -15.99 29.96 8.02
C SER A 24 -15.28 28.94 8.90
N GLY A 25 -14.53 28.05 8.27
CA GLY A 25 -13.66 27.07 8.89
C GLY A 25 -12.22 27.51 8.70
N ARG A 26 -11.60 27.95 9.80
CA ARG A 26 -10.20 28.32 9.97
C ARG A 26 -9.26 27.32 9.27
N GLN A 27 -8.83 27.63 8.05
CA GLN A 27 -7.90 26.80 7.27
C GLN A 27 -6.49 27.02 7.82
N GLY A 28 -6.05 26.10 8.68
CA GLY A 28 -4.67 26.04 9.16
C GLY A 28 -3.68 25.79 8.00
N PRO A 29 -2.42 26.23 8.12
CA PRO A 29 -1.46 26.25 7.01
C PRO A 29 -0.85 24.86 6.79
N TRP A 30 -1.67 23.88 6.41
CA TRP A 30 -1.18 22.72 5.68
C TRP A 30 -1.22 23.10 4.21
N GLN A 31 -0.32 24.01 3.84
CA GLN A 31 0.00 24.27 2.46
C GLN A 31 0.24 22.92 1.80
N ARG A 32 -0.42 22.70 0.66
CA ARG A 32 -0.09 21.62 -0.26
C ARG A 32 1.36 21.83 -0.66
N ALA A 33 2.26 21.21 0.11
CA ALA A 33 3.65 21.07 -0.30
C ALA A 33 3.63 20.47 -1.71
N PRO A 34 4.53 20.88 -2.61
CA PRO A 34 4.72 20.19 -3.88
C PRO A 34 4.81 18.69 -3.58
N LEU A 35 4.39 17.82 -4.51
CA LEU A 35 4.70 16.39 -4.46
C LEU A 35 6.21 16.20 -4.62
N MET A 36 6.99 16.71 -3.65
CA MET A 36 8.36 16.34 -3.41
C MET A 36 8.32 14.84 -3.27
N ARG A 37 9.04 14.17 -4.17
CA ARG A 37 9.16 12.72 -4.17
C ARG A 37 9.78 12.37 -2.82
N ARG A 38 8.93 11.99 -1.87
CA ARG A 38 9.33 11.76 -0.49
C ARG A 38 10.42 10.68 -0.52
N GLU A 39 11.59 11.00 0.02
CA GLU A 39 12.72 10.09 -0.01
C GLU A 39 12.32 8.71 0.53
N PRO A 40 12.90 7.62 0.00
CA PRO A 40 12.55 6.28 0.44
C PRO A 40 12.78 6.12 1.94
N ARG A 41 11.69 5.99 2.69
CA ARG A 41 11.72 5.81 4.14
C ARG A 41 11.97 4.36 4.50
N TRP A 42 12.74 4.15 5.57
CA TRP A 42 12.81 2.86 6.24
C TRP A 42 11.45 2.46 6.84
N HIS A 43 11.07 1.21 6.62
CA HIS A 43 9.99 0.52 7.29
C HIS A 43 10.61 -0.54 8.18
N VAL A 44 10.31 -0.49 9.49
CA VAL A 44 10.97 -1.33 10.48
C VAL A 44 9.92 -2.17 11.19
N VAL A 45 10.22 -3.45 11.39
CA VAL A 45 9.48 -4.35 12.29
C VAL A 45 10.46 -5.02 13.23
N THR A 46 10.03 -5.23 14.48
CA THR A 46 10.77 -6.06 15.44
C THR A 46 10.20 -7.47 15.38
N VAL A 47 11.07 -8.46 15.29
CA VAL A 47 10.74 -9.89 15.26
C VAL A 47 11.41 -10.60 16.43
N ASN A 48 10.72 -11.57 17.02
CA ASN A 48 11.26 -12.41 18.09
C ASN A 48 11.31 -13.88 17.63
N PRO A 49 12.30 -14.27 16.79
CA PRO A 49 12.41 -15.64 16.32
C PRO A 49 12.74 -16.59 17.48
N ALA A 50 12.31 -17.85 17.36
CA ALA A 50 12.37 -18.83 18.45
C ALA A 50 13.81 -19.20 18.90
N ARG A 51 14.84 -18.83 18.13
CA ARG A 51 16.29 -18.87 18.45
C ARG A 51 17.02 -17.98 17.44
N ASP A 52 18.31 -17.68 17.63
CA ASP A 52 19.19 -16.78 16.86
C ASP A 52 19.35 -17.07 15.33
N GLU A 53 18.29 -17.51 14.64
CA GLU A 53 18.24 -17.88 13.22
C GLU A 53 18.38 -16.69 12.29
N LEU A 54 18.12 -15.47 12.76
CA LEU A 54 18.19 -14.28 11.93
C LEU A 54 19.46 -13.46 12.24
N THR A 55 20.48 -13.67 11.43
CA THR A 55 21.71 -12.88 11.41
C THR A 55 21.74 -12.03 10.14
N PRO A 56 22.63 -11.02 10.04
CA PRO A 56 22.81 -10.28 8.80
C PRO A 56 23.15 -11.16 7.58
N ASP A 57 23.75 -12.32 7.81
CA ASP A 57 24.13 -13.28 6.77
C ASP A 57 23.05 -14.36 6.52
N SER A 58 21.97 -14.37 7.31
CA SER A 58 20.87 -15.32 7.13
C SER A 58 20.11 -15.02 5.84
N PRO A 59 19.62 -16.06 5.13
CA PRO A 59 18.76 -15.84 3.97
C PRO A 59 17.50 -15.09 4.38
N LEU A 60 17.07 -14.15 3.53
CA LEU A 60 15.85 -13.40 3.76
C LEU A 60 14.63 -14.33 3.63
N PRO A 61 13.60 -14.16 4.48
CA PRO A 61 12.31 -14.83 4.29
C PRO A 61 11.74 -14.56 2.90
N GLU A 62 11.05 -15.55 2.33
CA GLU A 62 10.51 -15.50 0.95
C GLU A 62 9.77 -14.19 0.63
N PRO A 63 8.89 -13.64 1.49
CA PRO A 63 8.18 -12.40 1.18
C PRO A 63 9.11 -11.20 0.93
N LEU A 64 10.28 -11.17 1.59
CA LEU A 64 11.29 -10.13 1.38
C LEU A 64 12.24 -10.45 0.25
N ALA A 65 12.64 -11.73 0.11
CA ALA A 65 13.43 -12.18 -1.03
C ALA A 65 12.70 -11.88 -2.36
N GLY A 66 11.38 -11.99 -2.39
CA GLY A 66 10.54 -11.67 -3.54
C GLY A 66 10.53 -10.19 -3.95
N LEU A 67 11.02 -9.27 -3.11
CA LEU A 67 11.23 -7.87 -3.47
C LEU A 67 12.54 -7.67 -4.27
N GLY A 68 13.46 -8.62 -4.18
CA GLY A 68 14.74 -8.65 -4.90
C GLY A 68 15.61 -7.41 -4.65
N ASP A 69 16.41 -7.06 -5.65
CA ASP A 69 17.38 -5.95 -5.59
C ASP A 69 16.74 -4.55 -5.61
N ALA A 70 15.41 -4.46 -5.60
CA ALA A 70 14.70 -3.18 -5.58
C ALA A 70 14.72 -2.52 -4.18
N VAL A 71 15.11 -3.25 -3.14
CA VAL A 71 15.10 -2.79 -1.75
C VAL A 71 16.47 -2.90 -1.08
N ASP A 72 16.71 -2.02 -0.12
CA ASP A 72 17.74 -2.22 0.89
C ASP A 72 17.11 -2.89 2.10
N VAL A 73 17.82 -3.85 2.69
CA VAL A 73 17.42 -4.54 3.92
C VAL A 73 18.53 -4.41 4.96
N GLN A 74 18.16 -4.11 6.19
CA GLN A 74 19.06 -4.11 7.33
C GLN A 74 18.50 -5.00 8.44
N ILE A 75 19.37 -5.80 9.03
CA ILE A 75 19.10 -6.68 10.16
C ILE A 75 19.96 -6.20 11.33
N ARG A 76 19.34 -5.87 12.46
CA ARG A 76 20.04 -5.40 13.67
C ARG A 76 19.38 -5.90 14.94
N ARG A 77 20.11 -5.97 16.05
CA ARG A 77 19.50 -6.24 17.37
C ARG A 77 18.53 -5.11 17.74
N ALA A 78 17.34 -5.48 18.20
CA ALA A 78 16.35 -4.52 18.67
C ALA A 78 16.77 -3.92 20.02
N PRO A 79 16.40 -2.66 20.32
CA PRO A 79 16.62 -2.07 21.64
C PRO A 79 15.92 -2.86 22.74
N ALA A 80 16.49 -2.80 23.95
CA ALA A 80 15.92 -3.42 25.16
C ALA A 80 15.64 -4.93 25.01
N ASP A 81 16.48 -5.63 24.24
CA ASP A 81 16.42 -7.09 24.03
C ASP A 81 15.05 -7.60 23.55
N ARG A 82 14.35 -6.78 22.75
CA ARG A 82 13.02 -7.14 22.20
C ARG A 82 13.09 -8.07 20.97
N GLY A 83 14.26 -8.64 20.69
CA GLY A 83 14.54 -9.45 19.51
C GLY A 83 15.36 -8.71 18.46
N ILE A 84 14.95 -8.78 17.20
CA ILE A 84 15.70 -8.34 16.03
C ILE A 84 14.86 -7.35 15.23
N GLU A 85 15.45 -6.24 14.81
CA GLU A 85 14.81 -5.31 13.89
C GLU A 85 15.19 -5.61 12.46
N LEU A 86 14.16 -5.68 11.62
CA LEU A 86 14.25 -5.83 10.18
C LEU A 86 13.76 -4.55 9.53
N ALA A 87 14.67 -3.80 8.93
CA ALA A 87 14.40 -2.54 8.27
C ALA A 87 14.49 -2.70 6.76
N VAL A 88 13.49 -2.20 6.03
CA VAL A 88 13.42 -2.27 4.57
C VAL A 88 13.07 -0.91 3.99
N ARG A 89 13.77 -0.49 2.94
CA ARG A 89 13.38 0.67 2.11
C ARG A 89 13.54 0.36 0.64
N LEU A 90 12.80 1.09 -0.19
CA LEU A 90 12.99 1.07 -1.63
C LEU A 90 14.32 1.77 -1.97
N ARG A 91 15.08 1.25 -2.93
CA ARG A 91 16.25 1.97 -3.47
C ARG A 91 15.80 3.15 -4.33
N ASP A 92 16.63 4.18 -4.40
CA ASP A 92 16.34 5.35 -5.22
C ASP A 92 16.18 4.97 -6.70
N GLY A 93 15.07 5.42 -7.29
CA GLY A 93 14.74 5.12 -8.69
C GLY A 93 14.28 3.68 -8.96
N ALA A 94 14.33 2.78 -7.96
CA ALA A 94 13.90 1.40 -8.14
C ALA A 94 12.38 1.28 -8.27
N ARG A 95 11.95 0.24 -8.99
CA ARG A 95 10.56 -0.17 -9.07
C ARG A 95 10.46 -1.59 -8.56
N LEU A 96 9.46 -1.85 -7.73
CA LEU A 96 9.25 -3.21 -7.24
C LEU A 96 8.85 -4.13 -8.40
N PRO A 97 9.38 -5.36 -8.43
CA PRO A 97 8.97 -6.34 -9.42
C PRO A 97 7.47 -6.65 -9.25
N VAL A 98 6.75 -6.76 -10.36
CA VAL A 98 5.35 -7.18 -10.37
C VAL A 98 5.32 -8.72 -10.28
N THR A 99 5.70 -9.26 -9.11
CA THR A 99 5.59 -10.70 -8.85
C THR A 99 4.13 -11.10 -8.59
N ALA A 100 3.79 -12.38 -8.74
CA ALA A 100 2.42 -12.86 -8.53
C ALA A 100 1.91 -12.59 -7.10
N GLY A 101 2.78 -12.69 -6.09
CA GLY A 101 2.51 -12.27 -4.71
C GLY A 101 2.35 -10.76 -4.60
N ALA A 102 3.24 -9.99 -5.24
CA ALA A 102 3.14 -8.54 -5.28
C ALA A 102 1.87 -8.05 -6.00
N ARG A 103 1.30 -8.74 -7.00
CA ARG A 103 0.06 -8.31 -7.68
C ARG A 103 -1.15 -8.20 -6.74
N ARG A 104 -1.25 -9.08 -5.73
CA ARG A 104 -2.33 -8.98 -4.72
C ARG A 104 -2.13 -7.81 -3.75
N LEU A 105 -0.85 -7.43 -3.54
CA LEU A 105 -0.38 -6.43 -2.57
C LEU A 105 -0.08 -5.06 -3.19
N ALA A 106 0.05 -4.99 -4.52
CA ALA A 106 0.38 -3.82 -5.30
C ALA A 106 -0.83 -2.89 -5.32
N GLY A 107 -0.94 -2.07 -4.28
CA GLY A 107 -1.52 -0.75 -4.45
C GLY A 107 -0.67 0.09 -5.39
N ARG A 108 -1.18 1.28 -5.74
CA ARG A 108 -0.41 2.31 -6.47
C ARG A 108 0.82 2.83 -5.70
N ASP A 109 1.00 2.40 -4.45
CA ASP A 109 2.08 2.80 -3.55
C ASP A 109 3.04 1.62 -3.30
N PRO A 110 4.31 1.68 -3.74
CA PRO A 110 5.30 0.62 -3.50
C PRO A 110 5.52 0.33 -2.01
N ASN A 111 5.28 1.31 -1.13
CA ASN A 111 5.41 1.10 0.31
C ASN A 111 4.35 0.14 0.86
N GLN A 112 3.22 -0.07 0.17
CA GLN A 112 2.22 -1.07 0.58
C GLN A 112 2.78 -2.49 0.45
N ALA A 113 3.49 -2.78 -0.64
CA ALA A 113 4.13 -4.07 -0.83
C ALA A 113 5.24 -4.32 0.20
N ILE A 114 6.05 -3.31 0.53
CA ILE A 114 7.06 -3.41 1.59
C ILE A 114 6.40 -3.69 2.95
N ARG A 115 5.32 -2.98 3.31
CA ARG A 115 4.60 -3.22 4.57
C ARG A 115 3.98 -4.60 4.65
N ALA A 116 3.44 -5.10 3.53
CA ALA A 116 2.88 -6.44 3.45
C ALA A 116 3.98 -7.51 3.60
N ALA A 117 5.06 -7.41 2.84
CA ALA A 117 6.19 -8.33 2.91
C ALA A 117 6.82 -8.38 4.32
N LEU A 118 7.00 -7.23 4.97
CA LEU A 118 7.49 -7.17 6.36
C LEU A 118 6.53 -7.88 7.34
N ARG A 119 5.21 -7.75 7.15
CA ARG A 119 4.21 -8.42 7.99
C ARG A 119 4.25 -9.93 7.81
N GLU A 120 4.30 -10.40 6.57
CA GLU A 120 4.35 -11.82 6.24
C GLU A 120 5.67 -12.45 6.69
N ALA A 121 6.80 -11.76 6.48
CA ALA A 121 8.10 -12.18 7.00
C ALA A 121 8.11 -12.27 8.53
N LYS A 122 7.53 -11.29 9.24
CA LYS A 122 7.39 -11.36 10.71
C LYS A 122 6.58 -12.58 11.14
N GLN A 123 5.46 -12.87 10.48
CA GLN A 123 4.65 -14.05 10.80
C GLN A 123 5.44 -15.35 10.56
N LEU A 124 6.11 -15.49 9.41
CA LEU A 124 6.96 -16.65 9.13
C LEU A 124 8.06 -16.84 10.20
N LEU A 125 8.71 -15.76 10.61
CA LEU A 125 9.80 -15.82 11.58
C LEU A 125 9.32 -16.11 13.01
N GLU A 126 8.11 -15.68 13.36
CA GLU A 126 7.59 -15.84 14.74
C GLU A 126 6.71 -17.07 14.92
N THR A 127 5.98 -17.47 13.88
CA THR A 127 5.00 -18.55 13.95
C THR A 127 5.23 -19.65 12.92
N GLY A 128 6.17 -19.49 11.98
CA GLY A 128 6.42 -20.44 10.89
C GLY A 128 5.38 -20.40 9.76
N GLU A 129 4.33 -19.58 9.88
CA GLU A 129 3.17 -19.59 8.99
C GLU A 129 2.66 -18.17 8.70
N VAL A 130 2.15 -17.92 7.49
CA VAL A 130 1.49 -16.65 7.15
C VAL A 130 -0.01 -16.78 7.34
N LEU A 131 -0.57 -16.00 8.27
CA LEU A 131 -1.99 -16.01 8.61
C LEU A 131 -2.83 -15.29 7.54
N HIS A 132 -3.70 -16.07 6.92
CA HIS A 132 -4.67 -15.60 5.94
C HIS A 132 -6.08 -15.60 6.54
N PRO A 133 -6.95 -14.65 6.16
CA PRO A 133 -8.37 -14.76 6.45
C PRO A 133 -8.94 -15.99 5.75
N ASP A 134 -9.97 -16.58 6.34
CA ASP A 134 -10.68 -17.71 5.75
C ASP A 134 -11.15 -17.39 4.32
N SER A 135 -10.95 -18.35 3.42
CA SER A 135 -11.40 -18.30 2.04
C SER A 135 -12.00 -19.65 1.64
N PRO A 136 -13.28 -19.71 1.24
CA PRO A 136 -14.23 -18.59 1.13
C PRO A 136 -14.61 -18.00 2.50
N PRO A 137 -15.04 -16.72 2.56
CA PRO A 137 -15.49 -16.11 3.79
C PRO A 137 -16.72 -16.83 4.34
N THR A 138 -16.90 -16.81 5.67
CA THR A 138 -18.05 -17.43 6.36
C THR A 138 -19.38 -16.74 6.11
N THR A 139 -19.37 -15.52 5.54
CA THR A 139 -20.58 -14.73 5.25
C THR A 139 -21.01 -14.92 3.79
N GLN A 140 -22.30 -15.19 3.56
CA GLN A 140 -22.87 -15.23 2.21
C GLN A 140 -22.94 -13.83 1.59
N THR A 141 -22.67 -13.74 0.29
CA THR A 141 -22.81 -12.48 -0.45
C THR A 141 -24.26 -12.18 -0.76
N THR A 142 -24.76 -11.05 -0.26
CA THR A 142 -26.11 -10.55 -0.50
C THR A 142 -26.05 -9.17 -1.16
N ALA A 143 -27.15 -8.75 -1.80
CA ALA A 143 -27.21 -7.41 -2.40
C ALA A 143 -26.95 -6.29 -1.37
N VAL A 144 -27.38 -6.49 -0.12
CA VAL A 144 -27.23 -5.54 0.99
C VAL A 144 -25.79 -5.44 1.47
N ASN A 145 -25.07 -6.57 1.60
CA ASN A 145 -23.72 -6.57 2.15
C ASN A 145 -22.61 -6.38 1.10
N LYS A 146 -22.94 -6.44 -0.20
CA LYS A 146 -21.96 -6.34 -1.29
C LYS A 146 -21.12 -5.06 -1.25
N ALA A 147 -21.73 -3.92 -0.90
CA ALA A 147 -21.01 -2.65 -0.79
C ALA A 147 -19.99 -2.67 0.36
N LEU A 148 -20.39 -3.20 1.53
CA LEU A 148 -19.50 -3.38 2.67
C LEU A 148 -18.37 -4.36 2.34
N GLN A 149 -18.68 -5.50 1.71
CA GLN A 149 -17.66 -6.47 1.29
C GLN A 149 -16.63 -5.84 0.33
N MET A 150 -17.08 -4.99 -0.60
CA MET A 150 -16.18 -4.29 -1.51
C MET A 150 -15.27 -3.31 -0.75
N ALA A 151 -15.81 -2.57 0.22
CA ALA A 151 -15.05 -1.63 1.03
C ALA A 151 -14.01 -2.33 1.92
N THR A 152 -14.37 -3.46 2.54
CA THR A 152 -13.48 -4.18 3.46
C THR A 152 -12.45 -5.06 2.75
N ARG A 153 -12.66 -5.40 1.47
CA ARG A 153 -11.71 -6.19 0.65
C ARG A 153 -10.29 -5.61 0.65
N GLN A 154 -10.17 -4.31 0.83
CA GLN A 154 -8.91 -3.58 0.76
C GLN A 154 -8.23 -3.36 2.13
N GLY A 155 -8.89 -3.70 3.24
CA GLY A 155 -8.42 -3.35 4.60
C GLY A 155 -7.00 -3.84 4.92
N ARG A 156 -6.54 -4.94 4.30
CA ARG A 156 -5.17 -5.47 4.52
C ARG A 156 -4.05 -4.62 3.92
N ARG A 157 -4.32 -3.79 2.90
CA ARG A 157 -3.24 -3.16 2.11
C ARG A 157 -2.52 -2.04 2.85
N GLU A 158 -3.22 -1.28 3.67
CA GLU A 158 -2.64 -0.06 4.24
C GLU A 158 -1.94 -0.30 5.58
N GLY A 159 -2.35 -1.32 6.35
CA GLY A 159 -1.86 -1.52 7.71
C GLY A 159 -2.23 -0.37 8.65
N ARG A 160 -3.29 0.37 8.31
CA ARG A 160 -3.93 1.38 9.14
C ARG A 160 -5.26 0.80 9.56
N LEU A 161 -5.34 0.32 10.78
CA LEU A 161 -6.62 0.15 11.48
C LEU A 161 -6.78 1.37 12.39
#